data_AF-A0A967TJE9-F1
#
_entry.id   AF-A0A967TJE9-F1
#
_cell.length_a   1.000
_cell.length_b   1.000
_cell.length_c   1.000
_cell.angle_alpha   90.00
_cell.angle_beta   90.00
_cell.angle_gamma   90.00
#
_symmetry.space_group_name_H-M   'P 1'
#
loop_
_entity.id
_entity.type
_entity.pdbx_description
1 polymer ?
#
loop_
_entity_poly.entity_id
_entity_poly.type
_entity_poly.pdbx_seq_one_letter_code
_entity_poly.pdbx_strand_id
1 'polypeptide(L)'
;MLVELRIRDYAVVDDLTLALGPGLNALTGETGAGKSIIVGALSLLLGERASSDVVRTGAERATVEAVFDVDGLPAIKALADEHGFRVEDGLLILRREVQARGRNRAWVSGSPATAGVVGELGSALVDLHGQHEHQTLLRPRDQRRILDAFGGAEELAGTVAREYDALQELHRELEE
;
A
#
# COMPACT_ATOMS: atom_id res chain seq x y z
N MET A 1 3.28 -10.02 -4.83
CA MET A 1 3.26 -9.56 -6.23
C MET A 1 1.85 -9.10 -6.58
N LEU A 2 1.70 -7.96 -7.25
CA LEU A 2 0.41 -7.54 -7.80
C LEU A 2 0.03 -8.45 -8.98
N VAL A 3 -1.10 -9.15 -8.90
CA VAL A 3 -1.58 -10.07 -9.94
C VAL A 3 -2.70 -9.48 -10.78
N GLU A 4 -3.53 -8.63 -10.18
CA GLU A 4 -4.64 -8.00 -10.87
C GLU A 4 -4.95 -6.62 -10.28
N LEU A 5 -5.29 -5.67 -11.15
CA LEU A 5 -5.80 -4.35 -10.79
C LEU A 5 -7.14 -4.12 -11.50
N ARG A 6 -8.18 -3.83 -10.74
CA ARG A 6 -9.50 -3.46 -11.23
C ARG A 6 -9.80 -2.02 -10.88
N ILE A 7 -10.25 -1.26 -11.87
CA ILE A 7 -10.60 0.15 -11.75
C ILE A 7 -11.98 0.34 -12.33
N ARG A 8 -12.91 0.93 -11.57
CA ARG A 8 -14.22 1.32 -12.07
C ARG A 8 -14.53 2.76 -11.74
N ASP A 9 -15.11 3.45 -12.72
CA ASP A 9 -15.60 4.83 -12.61
C ASP A 9 -14.56 5.81 -12.03
N TYR A 10 -13.29 5.63 -12.40
CA TYR A 10 -12.16 6.45 -11.95
C TYR A 10 -11.64 7.32 -13.09
N ALA A 11 -11.60 8.64 -12.90
CA ALA A 11 -11.27 9.63 -13.91
C ALA A 11 -12.09 9.42 -15.19
N VAL A 12 -11.46 9.04 -16.31
CA VAL A 12 -12.16 8.75 -17.58
C VAL A 12 -12.50 7.27 -17.77
N VAL A 13 -12.02 6.38 -16.89
CA VAL A 13 -12.20 4.92 -16.99
C VAL A 13 -13.58 4.55 -16.45
N ASP A 14 -14.33 3.79 -17.25
CA ASP A 14 -15.59 3.15 -16.86
C ASP A 14 -15.34 1.82 -16.13
N ASP A 15 -14.65 0.89 -16.80
CA ASP A 15 -14.24 -0.41 -16.26
C ASP A 15 -12.92 -0.84 -16.92
N LEU A 16 -11.90 -1.05 -16.11
CA LEU A 16 -10.61 -1.58 -16.53
C LEU A 16 -10.21 -2.72 -15.60
N THR A 17 -9.87 -3.86 -16.20
CA THR A 17 -9.19 -4.95 -15.50
C THR A 17 -7.83 -5.19 -16.16
N LEU A 18 -6.77 -5.12 -15.36
CA LEU A 18 -5.39 -5.35 -15.77
C LEU A 18 -4.83 -6.55 -15.02
N ALA A 19 -4.58 -7.64 -15.75
CA ALA A 19 -3.84 -8.79 -15.22
C ALA A 19 -2.33 -8.59 -15.45
N LEU A 20 -1.53 -8.89 -14.43
CA LEU A 20 -0.08 -8.74 -14.44
C LEU A 20 0.60 -10.09 -14.28
N GLY A 21 1.63 -10.33 -15.09
CA GLY A 21 2.46 -11.52 -15.02
C GLY A 21 3.70 -11.32 -14.13
N PRO A 22 4.41 -12.40 -13.78
CA PRO A 22 5.64 -12.29 -13.00
C PRO A 22 6.74 -11.54 -13.76
N GLY A 23 7.59 -10.83 -13.01
CA GLY A 23 8.73 -10.09 -13.58
C GLY A 23 8.33 -8.75 -14.20
N LEU A 24 8.85 -8.47 -15.41
CA LEU A 24 8.68 -7.18 -16.07
C LEU A 24 7.37 -7.11 -16.86
N ASN A 25 6.50 -6.19 -16.46
CA ASN A 25 5.31 -5.83 -17.22
C ASN A 25 5.52 -4.46 -17.86
N ALA A 26 5.42 -4.38 -19.19
CA ALA A 26 5.55 -3.13 -19.93
C ALA A 26 4.18 -2.64 -20.41
N LEU A 27 3.73 -1.49 -19.90
CA LEU A 27 2.52 -0.81 -20.37
C LEU A 27 2.87 0.25 -21.40
N THR A 28 2.37 0.10 -22.62
CA THR A 28 2.58 1.02 -23.73
C THR A 28 1.25 1.62 -24.20
N GLY A 29 1.30 2.78 -24.84
CA GLY A 29 0.11 3.44 -25.41
C GLY A 29 0.48 4.70 -26.17
N GLU A 30 -0.50 5.34 -26.80
CA GLU A 30 -0.31 6.53 -27.63
C GLU A 30 -0.16 7.81 -26.79
N THR A 31 -1.08 8.00 -25.85
CA THR A 31 -1.08 9.15 -24.93
C THR A 31 -0.86 8.63 -23.52
N GLY A 32 0.15 9.15 -22.81
CA GLY A 32 0.53 8.68 -21.47
C GLY A 32 -0.58 8.75 -20.41
N ALA A 33 -1.76 9.28 -20.75
CA ALA A 33 -2.95 9.37 -19.91
C ALA A 33 -3.36 8.01 -19.32
N GLY A 34 -3.42 6.93 -20.12
CA GLY A 34 -3.80 5.61 -19.61
C GLY A 34 -2.86 5.09 -18.53
N LYS A 35 -1.54 5.28 -18.73
CA LYS A 35 -0.53 4.93 -17.73
C LYS A 35 -0.67 5.78 -16.47
N SER A 36 -0.85 7.10 -16.60
CA SER A 36 -1.02 7.98 -15.45
C SER A 36 -2.28 7.66 -14.64
N ILE A 37 -3.37 7.23 -15.29
CA ILE A 37 -4.58 6.79 -14.60
C ILE A 37 -4.33 5.54 -13.76
N ILE A 38 -3.64 4.54 -14.33
CA ILE A 38 -3.28 3.31 -13.61
C ILE A 38 -2.39 3.63 -12.41
N VAL A 39 -1.39 4.50 -12.59
CA VAL A 39 -0.51 4.94 -11.50
C VAL A 39 -1.30 5.67 -10.41
N GLY A 40 -2.18 6.61 -10.77
CA GLY A 40 -3.00 7.32 -9.79
C GLY A 40 -3.97 6.42 -9.02
N ALA A 41 -4.57 5.44 -9.71
CA ALA A 41 -5.43 4.46 -9.06
C ALA A 41 -4.65 3.59 -8.06
N LEU A 42 -3.43 3.16 -8.42
CA LEU A 42 -2.53 2.49 -7.48
C LEU A 42 -2.19 3.40 -6.31
N SER A 43 -1.79 4.65 -6.52
CA SER A 43 -1.47 5.58 -5.43
C SER A 43 -2.64 5.74 -4.43
N LEU A 44 -3.88 5.79 -4.92
CA LEU A 44 -5.08 5.81 -4.06
C LEU A 44 -5.20 4.57 -3.16
N LEU A 45 -4.81 3.39 -3.66
CA LEU A 45 -4.71 2.16 -2.88
C LEU A 45 -3.54 2.19 -1.89
N LEU A 46 -2.45 2.88 -2.20
CA LEU A 46 -1.28 3.03 -1.30
C LEU A 46 -1.48 4.07 -0.19
N GLY A 47 -2.69 4.61 -0.05
CA GLY A 47 -3.05 5.51 1.04
C GLY A 47 -2.97 6.99 0.71
N GLU A 48 -2.77 7.37 -0.56
CA GLU A 48 -2.97 8.76 -0.96
C GLU A 48 -4.40 9.23 -0.62
N ARG A 49 -4.51 10.54 -0.37
CA ARG A 49 -5.80 11.16 -0.06
C ARG A 49 -6.72 11.03 -1.27
N ALA A 50 -7.90 10.47 -1.02
CA ALA A 50 -8.98 10.46 -1.98
C ALA A 50 -9.57 11.87 -2.13
N SER A 51 -9.64 12.37 -3.38
CA SER A 51 -10.50 13.49 -3.75
C SER A 51 -11.74 12.96 -4.48
N SER A 52 -12.89 13.60 -4.31
CA SER A 52 -14.09 13.32 -5.12
C SER A 52 -13.87 13.57 -6.61
N ASP A 53 -12.87 14.36 -6.98
CA ASP A 53 -12.54 14.68 -8.39
C ASP A 53 -12.04 13.47 -9.17
N VAL A 54 -11.62 12.40 -8.47
CA VAL A 54 -11.24 11.14 -9.12
C VAL A 54 -12.45 10.33 -9.57
N VAL A 55 -13.67 10.68 -9.13
CA VAL A 55 -14.90 10.00 -9.56
C VAL A 55 -15.27 10.47 -10.95
N ARG A 56 -15.48 9.51 -11.85
CA ARG A 56 -15.88 9.78 -13.24
C ARG A 56 -17.16 10.61 -13.28
N THR A 57 -17.20 11.60 -14.16
CA THR A 57 -18.38 12.45 -14.35
C THR A 57 -19.62 11.61 -14.65
N GLY A 58 -20.67 11.79 -13.83
CA GLY A 58 -21.92 11.03 -13.95
C GLY A 58 -21.98 9.74 -13.13
N ALA A 59 -20.87 9.32 -12.50
CA ALA A 59 -20.85 8.18 -11.60
C ALA A 59 -21.08 8.60 -10.13
N GLU A 60 -21.64 7.69 -9.33
CA GLU A 60 -21.86 7.94 -7.90
C GLU A 60 -20.61 7.68 -7.04
N ARG A 61 -19.72 6.80 -7.53
CA ARG A 61 -18.49 6.37 -6.84
C ARG A 61 -17.45 5.81 -7.81
N ALA A 62 -16.18 5.93 -7.44
CA ALA A 62 -15.06 5.23 -8.05
C ALA A 62 -14.61 4.07 -7.15
N THR A 63 -14.15 2.98 -7.75
CA THR A 63 -13.59 1.84 -7.00
C THR A 63 -12.25 1.42 -7.60
N VAL A 64 -11.25 1.21 -6.75
CA VAL A 64 -9.97 0.60 -7.13
C VAL A 64 -9.75 -0.61 -6.24
N GLU A 65 -9.48 -1.76 -6.86
CA GLU A 65 -9.23 -3.04 -6.21
C GLU A 65 -7.98 -3.68 -6.78
N ALA A 66 -7.09 -4.16 -5.91
CA ALA A 66 -5.87 -4.84 -6.28
C ALA A 66 -5.80 -6.19 -5.58
N VAL A 67 -5.41 -7.22 -6.33
CA VAL A 67 -5.16 -8.56 -5.82
C VAL A 67 -3.66 -8.79 -5.78
N PHE A 68 -3.16 -9.23 -4.64
CA PHE A 68 -1.76 -9.52 -4.41
C PHE A 68 -1.57 -10.99 -4.08
N ASP A 69 -0.65 -11.66 -4.78
CA ASP A 69 -0.06 -12.91 -4.33
C ASP A 69 0.99 -12.60 -3.26
N VAL A 70 0.75 -13.04 -2.04
CA VAL A 70 1.60 -12.84 -0.87
C VAL A 70 2.14 -14.16 -0.32
N ASP A 71 2.09 -15.26 -1.10
CA ASP A 71 2.38 -16.58 -0.54
C ASP A 71 3.82 -16.68 0.02
N GLY A 72 4.79 -16.11 -0.71
CA GLY A 72 6.18 -16.00 -0.28
C GLY A 72 6.53 -14.81 0.62
N LEU A 73 5.54 -14.09 1.17
CA LEU A 73 5.75 -12.83 1.91
C LEU A 73 5.26 -12.94 3.37
N PRO A 74 5.99 -13.64 4.27
CA PRO A 74 5.56 -13.86 5.66
C PRO A 74 5.41 -12.55 6.46
N ALA A 75 6.24 -11.54 6.17
CA ALA A 75 6.12 -10.23 6.81
C ALA A 75 4.79 -9.52 6.48
N ILE A 76 4.28 -9.68 5.26
CA ILE A 76 2.99 -9.11 4.86
C ILE A 76 1.84 -9.88 5.51
N LYS A 77 1.95 -11.22 5.56
CA LYS A 77 0.96 -12.07 6.25
C LYS A 77 0.86 -11.68 7.73
N ALA A 78 2.00 -11.49 8.42
CA ALA A 78 2.04 -11.04 9.81
C ALA A 78 1.43 -9.64 10.00
N LEU A 79 1.79 -8.67 9.13
CA LEU A 79 1.21 -7.32 9.18
C LEU A 79 -0.31 -7.32 8.97
N ALA A 80 -0.83 -8.17 8.08
CA ALA A 80 -2.27 -8.32 7.91
C ALA A 80 -2.92 -8.92 9.17
N ASP A 81 -2.32 -9.95 9.76
CA ASP A 81 -2.80 -10.59 10.99
C ASP A 81 -2.79 -9.64 12.20
N GLU A 82 -1.80 -8.75 12.32
CA GLU A 82 -1.74 -7.69 13.35
C GLU A 82 -2.98 -6.76 13.30
N HIS A 83 -3.50 -6.51 12.10
CA HIS A 83 -4.71 -5.73 11.87
C HIS A 83 -5.99 -6.58 11.87
N GLY A 84 -5.88 -7.88 12.16
CA GLY A 84 -7.00 -8.82 12.22
C GLY A 84 -7.48 -9.35 10.85
N PHE A 85 -6.67 -9.23 9.81
CA PHE A 85 -6.98 -9.71 8.46
C PHE A 85 -6.21 -10.98 8.13
N ARG A 86 -6.93 -12.09 7.96
CA ARG A 86 -6.32 -13.36 7.56
C ARG A 86 -6.12 -13.41 6.04
N VAL A 87 -4.94 -13.86 5.63
CA VAL A 87 -4.65 -14.18 4.22
C VAL A 87 -5.15 -15.59 3.92
N GLU A 88 -6.00 -15.72 2.92
CA GLU A 88 -6.54 -17.00 2.43
C GLU A 88 -5.94 -17.32 1.06
N ASP A 89 -5.56 -18.58 0.83
CA ASP A 89 -4.98 -19.07 -0.44
C ASP A 89 -3.77 -18.26 -0.96
N GLY A 90 -3.03 -17.63 -0.05
CA GLY A 90 -1.89 -16.78 -0.41
C GLY A 90 -2.28 -15.47 -1.11
N LEU A 91 -3.56 -15.11 -1.14
CA LEU A 91 -4.05 -13.89 -1.78
C LEU A 91 -4.49 -12.84 -0.76
N LEU A 92 -4.10 -11.59 -1.01
CA LEU A 92 -4.56 -10.42 -0.27
C LEU A 92 -5.23 -9.46 -1.24
N ILE A 93 -6.47 -9.07 -0.92
CA ILE A 93 -7.25 -8.13 -1.76
C ILE A 93 -7.36 -6.80 -1.05
N LEU A 94 -6.86 -5.73 -1.66
CA LEU A 94 -7.00 -4.37 -1.15
C LEU A 94 -8.00 -3.61 -2.01
N ARG A 95 -8.96 -2.92 -1.37
CA ARG A 95 -9.96 -2.12 -2.09
C ARG A 95 -10.18 -0.75 -1.46
N ARG A 96 -10.30 0.27 -2.31
CA ARG A 96 -10.71 1.63 -1.98
C ARG A 96 -11.94 2.03 -2.80
N GLU A 97 -12.93 2.63 -2.14
CA GLU A 97 -14.09 3.26 -2.77
C GLU A 97 -14.13 4.74 -2.39
N VAL A 98 -14.33 5.60 -3.38
CA VAL A 98 -14.47 7.05 -3.23
C VAL A 98 -15.83 7.45 -3.77
N GLN A 99 -16.70 8.02 -2.94
CA GLN A 99 -18.01 8.49 -3.37
C GLN A 99 -17.91 9.93 -3.86
N ALA A 100 -18.71 10.29 -4.86
CA ALA A 100 -18.78 11.67 -5.38
C ALA A 100 -19.16 12.69 -4.30
N ARG A 101 -19.85 12.24 -3.23
CA ARG A 101 -20.24 13.05 -2.07
C ARG A 101 -19.18 13.10 -0.95
N GLY A 102 -17.94 12.66 -1.22
CA GLY A 102 -16.79 12.80 -0.32
C GLY A 102 -16.62 11.70 0.73
N ARG A 103 -17.49 10.69 0.77
CA ARG A 103 -17.33 9.54 1.66
C ARG A 103 -16.38 8.52 1.05
N ASN A 104 -15.39 8.09 1.84
CA ASN A 104 -14.40 7.11 1.42
C ASN A 104 -14.55 5.83 2.24
N ARG A 105 -14.33 4.67 1.62
CA ARG A 105 -14.38 3.36 2.27
C ARG A 105 -13.18 2.53 1.83
N ALA A 106 -12.76 1.62 2.68
CA ALA A 106 -11.63 0.74 2.41
C ALA A 106 -11.94 -0.68 2.91
N TRP A 107 -11.34 -1.67 2.26
CA TRP A 107 -11.48 -3.09 2.62
C TRP A 107 -10.16 -3.83 2.42
N VAL A 108 -9.98 -4.87 3.24
CA VAL A 108 -8.92 -5.86 3.12
C VAL A 108 -9.58 -7.24 3.09
N SER A 109 -9.35 -8.02 2.03
CA SER A 109 -9.91 -9.36 1.82
C SER A 109 -11.44 -9.43 2.08
N GLY A 110 -12.17 -8.44 1.55
CA GLY A 110 -13.63 -8.34 1.70
C GLY A 110 -14.13 -7.76 3.03
N SER A 111 -13.27 -7.67 4.05
CA SER A 111 -13.61 -7.11 5.36
C SER A 111 -13.40 -5.59 5.41
N PRO A 112 -14.28 -4.81 6.07
CA PRO A 112 -14.09 -3.37 6.22
C PRO A 112 -12.78 -3.03 6.92
N ALA A 113 -12.06 -2.03 6.42
CA ALA A 113 -10.80 -1.55 6.98
C ALA A 113 -10.77 -0.02 6.98
N THR A 114 -9.79 0.56 7.68
CA THR A 114 -9.51 1.99 7.58
C THR A 114 -8.64 2.28 6.34
N ALA A 115 -8.70 3.52 5.87
CA ALA A 115 -7.81 3.97 4.78
C ALA A 115 -6.33 3.86 5.16
N GLY A 116 -6.01 4.05 6.44
CA GLY A 116 -4.64 3.93 6.96
C GLY A 116 -4.11 2.51 6.85
N VAL A 117 -4.89 1.51 7.24
CA VAL A 117 -4.47 0.09 7.16
C VAL A 117 -4.29 -0.35 5.71
N VAL A 118 -5.21 0.02 4.81
CA VAL A 118 -5.05 -0.28 3.38
C VAL A 118 -3.81 0.40 2.80
N GLY A 119 -3.54 1.65 3.19
CA GLY A 119 -2.34 2.38 2.76
C GLY A 119 -1.04 1.78 3.31
N GLU A 120 -1.05 1.30 4.56
CA GLU A 120 0.09 0.63 5.19
C GLU A 120 0.41 -0.70 4.48
N LEU A 121 -0.58 -1.57 4.32
CA LEU A 121 -0.43 -2.83 3.58
C LEU A 121 -0.03 -2.58 2.13
N GLY A 122 -0.66 -1.60 1.47
CA GLY A 122 -0.34 -1.22 0.10
C GLY A 122 1.11 -0.75 -0.05
N SER A 123 1.57 0.15 0.81
CA SER A 123 2.94 0.68 0.80
C SER A 123 3.99 -0.40 1.08
N ALA A 124 3.66 -1.44 1.83
CA ALA A 124 4.54 -2.58 2.04
C ALA A 124 4.61 -3.53 0.81
N LEU A 125 3.62 -3.47 -0.08
CA LEU A 125 3.47 -4.35 -1.25
C LEU A 125 3.89 -3.71 -2.58
N VAL A 126 3.85 -2.39 -2.68
CA VAL A 126 4.11 -1.64 -3.92
C VAL A 126 4.96 -0.42 -3.61
N ASP A 127 6.02 -0.23 -4.40
CA ASP A 127 6.84 0.97 -4.38
C ASP A 127 6.70 1.71 -5.73
N LEU A 128 6.03 2.86 -5.71
CA LEU A 128 5.75 3.66 -6.91
C LEU A 128 6.83 4.73 -7.12
N HIS A 129 7.51 4.66 -8.26
CA HIS A 129 8.52 5.62 -8.68
C HIS A 129 7.96 6.47 -9.84
N GLY A 130 7.87 7.80 -9.68
CA GLY A 130 7.22 8.68 -10.64
C GLY A 130 7.11 10.13 -10.18
N GLN A 131 6.22 10.93 -10.76
CA GLN A 131 6.11 12.39 -10.44
C GLN A 131 5.42 12.71 -9.10
N HIS A 132 4.83 11.73 -8.41
CA HIS A 132 4.07 11.89 -7.16
C HIS A 132 4.71 11.04 -6.06
N GLU A 133 5.93 11.42 -5.67
CA GLU A 133 6.85 10.53 -4.97
C GLU A 133 6.53 10.29 -3.49
N HIS A 134 6.23 9.03 -3.16
CA HIS A 134 6.65 8.43 -1.90
C HIS A 134 8.00 7.74 -2.11
N GLN A 135 9.11 8.48 -2.20
CA GLN A 135 10.43 7.82 -2.30
C GLN A 135 10.75 7.16 -0.96
N THR A 136 10.52 5.85 -0.84
CA THR A 136 11.01 5.03 0.28
C THR A 136 12.50 5.27 0.50
N LEU A 137 13.27 5.41 -0.59
CA LEU A 137 14.70 5.71 -0.58
C LEU A 137 15.08 7.10 0.00
N LEU A 138 14.15 8.05 0.08
CA LEU A 138 14.40 9.36 0.69
C LEU A 138 14.02 9.42 2.17
N ARG A 139 13.35 8.39 2.71
CA ARG A 139 12.98 8.36 4.11
C ARG A 139 14.25 8.11 4.94
N PRO A 140 14.60 9.00 5.90
CA PRO A 140 15.82 8.82 6.71
C PRO A 140 15.87 7.47 7.45
N ARG A 141 14.70 6.95 7.87
CA ARG A 141 14.58 5.63 8.49
C ARG A 141 15.01 4.51 7.54
N ASP A 142 14.60 4.57 6.28
CA ASP A 142 14.93 3.55 5.27
C ASP A 142 16.38 3.69 4.80
N GLN A 143 16.89 4.91 4.65
CA GLN A 143 18.31 5.15 4.38
C GLN A 143 19.21 4.56 5.47
N ARG A 144 18.87 4.78 6.74
CA ARG A 144 19.59 4.17 7.86
C ARG A 144 19.57 2.65 7.79
N ARG A 145 18.39 2.06 7.56
CA ARG A 145 18.25 0.60 7.43
C ARG A 145 19.13 0.04 6.30
N ILE A 146 19.18 0.72 5.15
CA ILE A 146 20.05 0.35 4.03
C ILE A 146 21.53 0.43 4.42
N LEU A 147 21.93 1.50 5.12
CA LEU A 147 23.30 1.66 5.59
C LEU A 147 23.69 0.60 6.63
N ASP A 148 22.80 0.30 7.57
CA ASP A 148 23.01 -0.73 8.60
C ASP A 148 23.18 -2.10 7.94
N ALA A 149 22.33 -2.44 6.96
CA ALA A 149 22.46 -3.68 6.18
C ALA A 149 23.78 -3.74 5.41
N PHE A 150 24.18 -2.64 4.75
CA PHE A 150 25.46 -2.56 4.05
C PHE A 150 26.66 -2.74 4.99
N GLY A 151 26.58 -2.19 6.20
CA GLY A 151 27.60 -2.32 7.24
C GLY A 151 27.55 -3.62 8.05
N GLY A 152 26.58 -4.50 7.80
CA GLY A 152 26.36 -5.70 8.62
C GLY A 152 25.96 -5.39 10.07
N ALA A 153 25.37 -4.23 10.32
CA ALA A 153 25.03 -3.70 11.64
C ALA A 153 23.58 -4.00 12.06
N GLU A 154 22.82 -4.79 11.30
CA GLU A 154 21.40 -5.08 11.54
C GLU A 154 21.16 -5.71 12.93
N GLU A 155 22.01 -6.67 13.33
CA GLU A 155 21.91 -7.32 14.64
C GLU A 155 22.23 -6.35 15.79
N LEU A 156 23.25 -5.50 15.59
CA LEU A 156 23.62 -4.49 16.57
C LEU A 156 22.51 -3.44 16.72
N ALA A 157 21.95 -2.97 15.61
CA ALA A 157 20.82 -2.05 15.60
C ALA A 157 19.60 -2.64 16.30
N GLY A 158 19.31 -3.93 16.06
CA GLY A 158 18.24 -4.65 16.75
C GLY A 158 18.49 -4.78 18.26
N THR A 159 19.73 -4.99 18.68
CA THR A 159 20.10 -5.03 20.11
C THR A 159 19.92 -3.68 20.76
N VAL A 160 20.41 -2.60 20.14
CA VAL A 160 20.22 -1.23 20.65
C VAL A 160 18.74 -0.88 20.79
N ALA A 161 17.91 -1.27 19.81
CA ALA A 161 16.46 -1.04 19.87
C ALA A 161 15.82 -1.73 21.09
N ARG A 162 16.14 -3.01 21.33
CA ARG A 162 15.61 -3.76 22.49
C ARG A 162 16.04 -3.16 23.83
N GLU A 163 17.32 -2.81 23.97
CA GLU A 163 17.83 -2.21 25.20
C GLU A 163 17.23 -0.82 25.44
N TYR A 164 16.98 -0.06 24.37
CA TYR A 164 16.33 1.24 24.47
C TYR A 164 14.86 1.11 24.88
N ASP A 165 14.11 0.18 24.29
CA ASP A 165 12.70 -0.07 24.65
C ASP A 165 12.58 -0.49 26.12
N ALA A 166 13.46 -1.39 26.58
CA ALA A 166 13.53 -1.81 27.98
C ALA A 166 13.84 -0.63 28.92
N LEU A 167 14.79 0.25 28.55
CA LEU A 167 15.10 1.45 29.32
C LEU A 167 13.91 2.42 29.40
N GLN A 168 13.16 2.60 28.31
CA GLN A 168 11.97 3.45 28.30
C GLN A 168 10.85 2.88 29.17
N GLU A 169 10.72 1.56 29.21
CA GLU A 169 9.75 0.89 30.09
C GLU A 169 10.11 1.09 31.56
N LEU A 170 11.37 0.84 31.96
CA LEU A 170 11.84 1.08 33.33
C LEU A 170 11.70 2.54 33.77
N HIS A 171 11.97 3.51 32.88
CA HIS A 171 11.77 4.92 33.22
C HIS A 171 10.30 5.24 33.50
N ARG A 172 9.38 4.63 32.74
CA ARG A 172 7.94 4.82 32.95
C ARG A 172 7.49 4.25 34.29
N GLU A 173 7.99 3.08 34.66
CA GLU A 173 7.73 2.46 35.97
C GLU A 173 8.28 3.28 37.16
N LEU A 174 9.36 4.05 36.94
CA LEU A 174 9.95 4.89 37.98
C LEU A 174 9.20 6.22 38.18
N GLU A 175 8.47 6.68 37.17
CA GLU A 175 7.66 7.90 37.19
C GLU A 175 6.22 7.68 37.70
N GLU A 176 5.77 6.42 37.78
CA GLU A 176 4.52 5.99 38.46
C GLU A 176 4.69 5.79 39.97
#